data_AF-A0A091DBY7-F1
#
_entry.id   AF-A0A091DBY7-F1
#
_cell.length_a   1.000
_cell.length_b   1.000
_cell.length_c   1.000
_cell.angle_alpha   90.00
_cell.angle_beta   90.00
_cell.angle_gamma   90.00
#
_symmetry.space_group_name_H-M   'P 1'
#
loop_
_entity.id
_entity.type
_entity.pdbx_description
1 polymer ?
#
loop_
_entity_poly.entity_id
_entity_poly.type
_entity_poly.pdbx_seq_one_letter_code
_entity_poly.pdbx_strand_id
1 'polypeptide(L)'
;MSSRVILEPLLWRITWNINHAWLMVVEEQCVYCENSYNSGWTEIHWETWVSSSLFGVSRAVQEFGLDCFKSNVTKTMKGFEYILAKLQGEAPSKTLIETAKEAKEKAKELQKALEATEKAKDLANKAATKQQQQQQQFM
;
A
#
# COMPACT_ATOMS: atom_id res chain seq x y z
N MET A 1 21.58 21.91 18.58
CA MET A 1 22.09 20.59 19.01
C MET A 1 20.94 19.86 19.68
N SER A 2 20.22 19.01 18.93
CA SER A 2 19.09 18.25 19.46
C SER A 2 19.66 17.06 20.22
N SER A 3 19.55 17.10 21.54
CA SER A 3 19.99 16.02 22.42
C SER A 3 19.26 14.74 22.03
N ARG A 4 19.98 13.79 21.43
CA ARG A 4 19.54 12.39 21.36
C ARG A 4 19.46 11.91 22.80
N VAL A 5 18.25 11.91 23.37
CA VAL A 5 17.95 11.08 24.53
C VAL A 5 17.99 9.66 23.98
N ILE A 6 19.15 9.01 24.09
CA ILE A 6 19.27 7.59 23.79
C ILE A 6 18.66 6.90 25.01
N LEU A 7 17.34 6.72 24.99
CA LEU A 7 16.71 5.68 25.79
C LEU A 7 17.38 4.37 25.37
N GLU A 8 17.80 3.55 26.34
CA GLU A 8 18.39 2.24 26.07
C GLU A 8 17.44 1.45 25.15
N PRO A 9 17.86 1.11 23.92
CA PRO A 9 16.97 0.48 22.96
C PRO A 9 16.73 -0.98 23.35
N LEU A 10 15.46 -1.35 23.48
CA LEU A 10 15.05 -2.74 23.73
C LEU A 10 15.34 -3.61 22.52
N LEU A 11 15.10 -3.08 21.32
CA LEU A 11 15.34 -3.76 20.06
C LEU A 11 15.76 -2.74 19.01
N TRP A 12 16.77 -3.10 18.23
CA TRP A 12 17.19 -2.36 17.05
C TRP A 12 17.04 -3.23 15.81
N ARG A 13 16.55 -2.63 14.72
CA ARG A 13 16.35 -3.30 13.44
C ARG A 13 16.82 -2.41 12.31
N ILE A 14 17.57 -2.99 11.39
CA ILE A 14 17.92 -2.36 10.13
C ILE A 14 17.52 -3.27 8.97
N THR A 15 16.91 -2.70 7.95
CA THR A 15 16.53 -3.42 6.72
C THR A 15 16.93 -2.59 5.51
N TRP A 16 17.45 -3.25 4.48
CA TRP A 16 17.78 -2.60 3.21
C TRP A 16 17.48 -3.53 2.03
N ASN A 17 17.22 -2.96 0.85
CA ASN A 17 17.07 -3.77 -0.34
C ASN A 17 18.43 -4.26 -0.85
N ILE A 18 18.51 -5.55 -1.19
CA ILE A 18 19.71 -6.16 -1.81
C ILE A 18 19.59 -6.13 -3.33
N ASN A 19 18.36 -6.23 -3.85
CA ASN A 19 18.07 -6.30 -5.27
C ASN A 19 17.50 -4.99 -5.80
N HIS A 20 17.88 -4.62 -7.02
CA HIS A 20 17.58 -3.32 -7.66
C HIS A 20 18.22 -2.09 -6.98
N ALA A 21 19.24 -2.30 -6.13
CA ALA A 21 20.05 -1.26 -5.49
C ALA A 21 20.71 -0.28 -6.49
N TRP A 22 20.96 -0.70 -7.73
CA TRP A 22 21.49 0.15 -8.79
C TRP A 22 20.53 1.29 -9.18
N LEU A 23 19.23 1.14 -8.93
CA LEU A 23 18.21 2.13 -9.24
C LEU A 23 17.85 2.96 -8.00
N MET A 24 17.66 2.28 -6.87
CA MET A 24 17.31 2.89 -5.59
C MET A 24 17.79 2.01 -4.44
N VAL A 25 18.42 2.62 -3.43
CA VAL A 25 18.68 1.99 -2.14
C VAL A 25 17.73 2.60 -1.11
N VAL A 26 16.98 1.73 -0.43
CA VAL A 26 16.12 2.10 0.69
C VAL A 26 16.66 1.41 1.91
N GLU A 27 17.08 2.20 2.89
CA GLU A 27 17.49 1.74 4.21
C GLU A 27 16.44 2.19 5.22
N GLU A 28 16.03 1.28 6.09
CA GLU A 28 15.07 1.54 7.15
C GLU A 28 15.73 1.14 8.47
N GLN A 29 15.81 2.09 9.40
CA GLN A 29 16.23 1.84 10.77
C GLN A 29 15.04 2.03 11.70
N CYS A 30 14.81 1.05 12.55
CA CYS A 30 13.73 1.05 13.51
C CYS A 30 14.27 0.70 14.90
N VAL A 31 14.06 1.60 15.85
CA VAL A 31 14.50 1.48 17.23
C VAL A 31 13.26 1.45 18.13
N TYR A 32 13.18 0.41 18.96
CA TYR A 32 12.10 0.22 19.93
C TYR A 32 12.64 0.55 21.31
N CYS A 33 11.95 1.45 22.00
CA CYS A 33 12.31 1.92 23.34
C CYS A 33 11.12 1.78 24.28
N GLU A 34 11.39 1.63 25.57
CA GLU A 34 10.37 1.83 26.59
C GLU A 34 10.06 3.32 26.71
N ASN A 35 8.78 3.68 26.78
CA ASN A 35 8.37 5.07 26.91
C ASN A 35 8.76 5.62 28.30
N SER A 36 9.48 6.74 28.30
CA SER A 36 10.01 7.38 29.53
C SER A 36 8.93 7.88 30.50
N TYR A 37 7.71 8.13 30.01
CA TYR A 37 6.57 8.61 30.79
C TYR A 37 5.63 7.47 31.23
N ASN A 38 5.56 6.37 30.46
CA ASN A 38 4.71 5.22 30.71
C ASN A 38 5.43 3.92 30.37
N SER A 39 5.90 3.21 31.39
CA SER A 39 6.58 1.91 31.26
C SER A 39 5.75 0.81 30.57
N GLY A 40 4.43 0.99 30.47
CA GLY A 40 3.55 0.07 29.75
C GLY A 40 3.53 0.28 28.24
N TRP A 41 4.14 1.35 27.71
CA TRP A 41 4.12 1.70 26.29
C TRP A 41 5.48 1.51 25.64
N THR A 42 5.47 1.03 24.40
CA THR A 42 6.65 0.94 23.56
C THR A 42 6.66 2.07 22.55
N GLU A 43 7.69 2.91 22.60
CA GLU A 43 7.98 3.90 21.58
C GLU A 43 8.75 3.28 20.43
N ILE A 44 8.42 3.70 19.20
CA ILE A 44 9.05 3.22 17.99
C ILE A 44 9.57 4.43 17.22
N HIS A 45 10.89 4.52 17.09
CA HIS A 45 11.54 5.49 16.23
C HIS A 45 11.88 4.82 14.90
N TRP A 46 11.30 5.33 13.81
CA TRP A 46 11.53 4.80 12.47
C TRP A 46 12.11 5.88 11.57
N GLU A 47 13.33 5.66 11.10
CA GLU A 47 14.04 6.48 10.13
C GLU A 47 14.20 5.72 8.82
N THR A 48 14.12 6.43 7.69
CA THR A 48 14.40 5.85 6.37
C THR A 48 15.32 6.74 5.56
N TRP A 49 16.23 6.12 4.82
CA TRP A 49 17.08 6.77 3.85
C TRP A 49 16.79 6.20 2.48
N VAL A 50 16.41 7.09 1.56
CA VAL A 50 16.18 6.75 0.16
C VAL A 50 17.26 7.43 -0.67
N SER A 51 18.11 6.65 -1.32
CA SER A 51 19.13 7.14 -2.24
C SER A 51 18.94 6.54 -3.63
N SER A 52 19.32 7.30 -4.66
CA SER A 52 19.27 6.86 -6.05
C SER A 52 20.49 7.40 -6.79
N SER A 53 21.17 6.52 -7.52
CA SER A 53 22.31 6.85 -8.38
C SER A 53 21.88 7.21 -9.81
N LEU A 54 20.58 7.15 -10.13
CA LEU A 54 20.08 7.40 -11.48
C LEU A 54 19.90 8.90 -11.75
N PHE A 55 20.86 9.46 -12.48
CA PHE A 55 20.85 10.86 -12.87
C PHE A 55 19.66 11.18 -13.79
N GLY A 56 18.93 12.25 -13.50
CA GLY A 56 17.77 12.70 -14.30
C GLY A 56 16.40 12.23 -13.82
N VAL A 57 16.32 11.18 -12.98
CA VAL A 57 15.05 10.71 -12.37
C VAL A 57 15.11 10.58 -10.85
N SER A 58 16.23 10.95 -10.23
CA SER A 58 16.48 10.80 -8.79
C SER A 58 15.37 11.39 -7.91
N ARG A 59 14.80 12.55 -8.30
CA ARG A 59 13.70 13.18 -7.56
C ARG A 59 12.41 12.35 -7.57
N ALA A 60 12.02 11.82 -8.72
CA ALA A 60 10.83 10.97 -8.83
C ALA A 60 11.01 9.67 -8.03
N VAL A 61 12.23 9.12 -8.02
CA VAL A 61 12.57 7.93 -7.23
C VAL A 61 12.51 8.22 -5.72
N GLN A 62 13.00 9.39 -5.28
CA GLN A 62 12.90 9.81 -3.89
C GLN A 62 11.45 10.02 -3.43
N GLU A 63 10.63 10.67 -4.27
CA GLU A 63 9.20 10.87 -4.00
C GLU A 63 8.47 9.52 -3.92
N PHE A 64 8.76 8.59 -4.83
CA PHE A 64 8.26 7.22 -4.79
C PHE A 64 8.67 6.49 -3.50
N GLY A 65 9.95 6.55 -3.13
CA GLY A 65 10.45 5.94 -1.89
C GLY A 65 9.79 6.50 -0.64
N LEU A 66 9.54 7.82 -0.60
CA LEU A 66 8.84 8.48 0.50
C LEU A 66 7.39 8.00 0.64
N ASP A 67 6.66 7.87 -0.46
CA ASP A 67 5.28 7.40 -0.43
C ASP A 67 5.18 5.91 -0.09
N CYS A 68 6.13 5.11 -0.58
CA CYS A 68 6.28 3.72 -0.14
C CYS A 68 6.55 3.63 1.36
N PHE A 69 7.44 4.45 1.90
CA PHE A 69 7.75 4.50 3.33
C PHE A 69 6.49 4.79 4.17
N LYS A 70 5.71 5.83 3.83
CA LYS A 70 4.45 6.14 4.53
C LYS A 70 3.48 4.95 4.52
N SER A 71 3.37 4.26 3.37
CA SER A 71 2.54 3.07 3.25
C SER A 71 3.07 1.91 4.11
N ASN A 72 4.39 1.70 4.13
CA ASN A 72 5.05 0.68 4.93
C ASN A 72 4.83 0.92 6.42
N VAL A 73 5.00 2.15 6.90
CA VAL A 73 4.72 2.52 8.31
C VAL A 73 3.29 2.12 8.69
N THR A 74 2.31 2.51 7.86
CA THR A 74 0.90 2.19 8.11
C THR A 74 0.63 0.68 8.13
N LYS A 75 1.21 -0.06 7.17
CA LYS A 75 1.05 -1.52 7.08
C LYS A 75 1.68 -2.23 8.28
N THR A 76 2.87 -1.82 8.68
CA THR A 76 3.60 -2.38 9.80
C THR A 76 2.87 -2.14 11.12
N MET A 77 2.34 -0.93 11.35
CA MET A 77 1.55 -0.65 12.56
C MET A 77 0.29 -1.51 12.63
N LYS A 78 -0.46 -1.64 11.53
CA LYS A 78 -1.61 -2.56 11.45
C LYS A 78 -1.21 -4.02 11.69
N GLY A 79 -0.07 -4.44 11.16
CA GLY A 79 0.48 -5.78 11.39
C GLY A 79 0.83 -6.03 12.86
N PHE A 80 1.42 -5.03 13.52
CA PHE A 80 1.70 -5.08 14.96
C PHE A 80 0.43 -5.17 15.78
N GLU A 81 -0.53 -4.27 15.56
CA GLU A 81 -1.84 -4.31 16.24
C GLU A 81 -2.51 -5.68 16.09
N TYR A 82 -2.50 -6.24 14.89
CA TYR A 82 -3.10 -7.55 14.61
C TYR A 82 -2.41 -8.69 15.38
N ILE A 83 -1.07 -8.76 15.34
CA ILE A 83 -0.33 -9.83 16.02
C ILE A 83 -0.39 -9.66 17.53
N LEU A 84 -0.32 -8.44 18.06
CA LEU A 84 -0.44 -8.17 19.49
C LEU A 84 -1.81 -8.58 20.02
N ALA A 85 -2.91 -8.18 19.37
CA ALA A 85 -4.26 -8.61 19.73
C ALA A 85 -4.42 -10.13 19.68
N LYS A 86 -3.82 -10.78 18.67
CA LYS A 86 -3.83 -12.25 18.54
C LYS A 86 -3.04 -12.94 19.67
N LEU A 87 -1.88 -12.40 20.04
CA LEU A 87 -1.05 -12.93 21.13
C LEU A 87 -1.70 -12.74 22.51
N GLN A 88 -2.42 -11.64 22.70
CA GLN A 88 -3.14 -11.32 23.94
C GLN A 88 -4.46 -12.09 24.10
N GLY A 89 -4.86 -12.87 23.08
CA GLY A 89 -6.08 -13.69 23.12
C GLY A 89 -7.36 -12.91 22.80
N GLU A 90 -7.27 -11.61 22.50
CA GLU A 90 -8.40 -10.73 22.08
C GLU A 90 -8.78 -10.93 20.60
N ALA A 91 -8.67 -12.14 20.07
CA ALA A 91 -8.72 -12.39 18.64
C ALA A 91 -9.95 -11.73 17.95
N PRO A 92 -9.78 -10.80 16.99
CA PRO A 92 -10.81 -10.48 16.02
C PRO A 92 -10.82 -11.60 14.97
N SER A 93 -11.23 -12.79 15.39
CA SER A 93 -11.05 -14.05 14.64
C SER A 93 -11.96 -14.20 13.42
N LYS A 94 -12.74 -13.18 13.04
CA LYS A 94 -13.72 -13.30 11.93
C LYS A 94 -13.70 -12.13 10.93
N THR A 95 -13.43 -10.91 11.37
CA THR A 95 -13.70 -9.71 10.55
C THR A 95 -12.77 -9.52 9.36
N LEU A 96 -11.48 -9.85 9.44
CA LEU A 96 -10.53 -9.64 8.33
C LEU A 96 -10.71 -10.64 7.17
N ILE A 97 -11.06 -11.89 7.49
CA ILE A 97 -11.40 -12.89 6.46
C ILE A 97 -12.71 -12.50 5.80
N GLU A 98 -13.70 -12.03 6.57
CA GLU A 98 -14.96 -11.51 6.03
C GLU A 98 -14.73 -10.27 5.16
N THR A 99 -13.90 -9.32 5.60
CA THR A 99 -13.60 -8.09 4.84
C THR A 99 -12.82 -8.40 3.57
N ALA A 100 -11.88 -9.35 3.62
CA ALA A 100 -11.15 -9.81 2.44
C ALA A 100 -12.07 -10.57 1.46
N LYS A 101 -13.03 -11.35 1.99
CA LYS A 101 -14.02 -12.08 1.20
C LYS A 101 -15.04 -11.13 0.56
N GLU A 102 -15.54 -10.16 1.32
CA GLU A 102 -16.42 -9.09 0.82
C GLU A 102 -15.72 -8.19 -0.18
N ALA A 103 -14.45 -7.80 0.05
CA ALA A 103 -13.69 -7.00 -0.91
C ALA A 103 -13.46 -7.77 -2.22
N LYS A 104 -13.16 -9.07 -2.14
CA LYS A 104 -13.00 -9.95 -3.30
C LYS A 104 -14.32 -10.14 -4.05
N GLU A 105 -15.44 -10.25 -3.34
CA GLU A 105 -16.76 -10.37 -3.96
C GLU A 105 -17.20 -9.06 -4.62
N LYS A 106 -17.05 -7.92 -3.93
CA LYS A 106 -17.32 -6.59 -4.49
C LYS A 106 -16.49 -6.31 -5.73
N ALA A 107 -15.21 -6.69 -5.74
CA ALA A 107 -14.37 -6.55 -6.93
C ALA A 107 -14.89 -7.38 -8.11
N LYS A 108 -15.38 -8.60 -7.85
CA LYS A 108 -15.93 -9.49 -8.87
C LYS A 108 -17.25 -8.97 -9.45
N GLU A 109 -18.11 -8.39 -8.60
CA GLU A 109 -19.36 -7.75 -9.03
C GLU A 109 -19.11 -6.47 -9.85
N LEU A 110 -18.14 -5.65 -9.44
CA LEU A 110 -17.75 -4.43 -10.17
C LEU A 110 -17.18 -4.76 -11.56
N GLN A 111 -16.40 -5.83 -11.66
CA GLN A 111 -15.85 -6.31 -12.93
C GLN A 111 -16.95 -6.81 -13.88
N LYS A 112 -17.92 -7.57 -13.35
CA LYS A 112 -19.08 -8.04 -14.13
C LYS A 112 -19.97 -6.89 -14.61
N ALA A 113 -20.17 -5.85 -13.80
CA ALA A 113 -20.90 -4.65 -14.19
C ALA A 113 -20.19 -3.89 -15.34
N LEU A 114 -18.86 -3.80 -15.27
CA LEU A 114 -18.04 -3.14 -16.30
C LEU A 114 -18.13 -3.88 -17.63
N GLU A 115 -18.03 -5.21 -17.62
CA GLU A 115 -18.19 -6.05 -18.81
C GLU A 115 -19.61 -5.95 -19.42
N ALA A 116 -20.65 -5.87 -18.60
CA ALA A 116 -22.02 -5.67 -19.09
C ALA A 116 -22.22 -4.29 -19.73
N THR A 117 -21.59 -3.26 -19.17
CA THR A 117 -21.64 -1.89 -19.70
C THR A 117 -20.91 -1.79 -21.03
N GLU A 118 -19.79 -2.50 -21.19
CA GLU A 118 -19.05 -2.55 -22.45
C GLU A 118 -19.85 -3.28 -23.54
N LYS A 119 -20.44 -4.44 -23.22
CA LYS A 119 -21.32 -5.18 -24.15
C LYS A 119 -22.53 -4.36 -24.60
N ALA A 120 -23.11 -3.54 -23.72
CA ALA A 120 -24.22 -2.65 -24.07
C ALA A 120 -23.78 -1.54 -25.04
N LYS A 121 -22.58 -0.98 -24.88
CA LYS A 121 -22.00 0.01 -25.80
C LYS A 121 -21.70 -0.59 -27.18
N ASP A 122 -21.19 -1.83 -27.21
CA ASP A 122 -20.91 -2.55 -28.46
C ASP A 122 -22.18 -2.82 -29.28
N LEU A 123 -23.27 -3.23 -28.60
CA LEU A 123 -24.57 -3.41 -29.26
C LEU A 123 -25.18 -2.09 -29.75
N ALA A 124 -25.05 -1.00 -28.99
CA ALA A 124 -25.53 0.32 -29.40
C ALA A 124 -24.77 0.84 -30.65
N ASN A 125 -23.45 0.64 -30.69
CA ASN A 125 -22.64 1.02 -31.85
C ASN A 125 -22.98 0.18 -33.09
N LYS A 126 -23.24 -1.12 -32.94
CA LYS A 126 -23.69 -1.99 -34.06
C LYS A 126 -25.09 -1.63 -34.57
N ALA A 127 -25.99 -1.19 -33.69
CA ALA A 127 -27.32 -0.73 -34.10
C ALA A 127 -27.26 0.60 -34.87
N ALA A 128 -26.38 1.52 -34.43
CA ALA A 128 -26.17 2.80 -35.11
C ALA A 128 -25.57 2.65 -36.52
N THR A 129 -24.65 1.69 -36.73
CA THR A 129 -24.05 1.43 -38.04
C THR A 129 -25.03 0.82 -39.05
N LYS A 130 -25.98 -0.03 -38.59
CA LYS A 130 -27.01 -0.59 -39.48
C LYS A 130 -28.03 0.46 -39.95
N GLN A 131 -28.37 1.45 -39.11
CA GLN A 131 -29.26 2.55 -39.52
C GLN A 131 -28.61 3.48 -40.55
N GLN A 132 -27.30 3.73 -40.46
CA GLN A 132 -26.58 4.52 -41.46
C GLN A 132 -26.45 3.81 -42.81
N GLN A 133 -26.29 2.48 -42.84
CA GLN A 133 -26.23 1.72 -44.10
C GLN A 133 -27.58 1.64 -44.83
N GLN A 134 -28.71 1.56 -44.12
CA GLN A 134 -30.04 1.58 -44.75
C GLN A 134 -30.40 2.96 -45.34
N GLN A 135 -29.89 4.06 -44.79
CA GLN A 135 -30.12 5.40 -45.35
C GLN A 135 -29.31 5.69 -46.62
N GLN A 136 -28.18 5.00 -46.84
CA GLN A 136 -27.36 5.16 -48.06
C GLN A 136 -27.84 4.32 -49.26
N GLN A 137 -28.79 3.41 -49.07
CA GLN A 137 -29.35 2.57 -50.14
C GLN A 137 -30.57 3.18 -50.86
N PHE A 138 -31.01 4.38 -50.43
CA PHE A 138 -32.15 5.11 -51.00
C PHE A 138 -31.77 6.48 -51.62
N MET A 139 -30.48 6.74 -51.85
CA MET A 139 -30.00 7.80 -52.76
C MET A 139 -29.42 7.17 -54.03
#